data_AF-T2SKV2-F1
#
_entry.id   AF-T2SKV2-F1
#
_cell.length_a   1.000
_cell.length_b   1.000
_cell.length_c   1.000
_cell.angle_alpha   90.00
_cell.angle_beta   90.00
_cell.angle_gamma   90.00
#
_symmetry.space_group_name_H-M   'P 1'
#
loop_
_entity.id
_entity.type
_entity.pdbx_description
1 polymer ?
#
loop_
_entity_poly.entity_id
_entity_poly.type
_entity_poly.pdbx_seq_one_letter_code
_entity_poly.pdbx_strand_id
1 'polypeptide(L)'
;MADIQRRDFLGMSLASVTAIGAIASLVAMKKTWDPLPSVVSAGFTTIDVANMQEGQFSTVEWRGKPVYILKRSKKEGFNEKRDFKIGESVFTTAIQICTHLGCIPTYQDEEKGFLCPCHGGRFTADGVNIA
;
A
#
# COMPACT_ATOMS: atom_id res chain seq x y z
N MET A 1 -41.02 6.62 -38.44
CA MET A 1 -40.07 7.50 -37.73
C MET A 1 -40.82 8.77 -37.40
N ALA A 2 -40.89 9.18 -36.12
CA ALA A 2 -41.55 10.44 -35.77
C ALA A 2 -40.86 11.61 -36.49
N ASP A 3 -41.63 12.56 -36.99
CA ASP A 3 -41.11 13.69 -37.78
C ASP A 3 -40.37 14.65 -36.85
N ILE A 4 -39.02 14.61 -36.87
CA ILE A 4 -38.18 15.37 -35.95
C ILE A 4 -38.33 16.86 -36.28
N GLN A 5 -38.99 17.60 -35.38
CA GLN A 5 -39.13 19.05 -35.55
C GLN A 5 -37.78 19.74 -35.36
N ARG A 6 -37.56 20.87 -36.05
CA ARG A 6 -36.33 21.67 -35.93
C ARG A 6 -35.95 21.97 -34.47
N ARG A 7 -36.95 22.20 -33.61
CA ARG A 7 -36.76 22.45 -32.18
C ARG A 7 -36.22 21.20 -31.45
N ASP A 8 -36.73 20.02 -31.78
CA ASP A 8 -36.30 18.76 -31.16
C ASP A 8 -34.87 18.43 -31.58
N PHE A 9 -34.53 18.62 -32.86
CA PHE A 9 -33.15 18.49 -33.35
C PHE A 9 -32.18 19.42 -32.62
N LEU A 10 -32.53 20.70 -32.48
CA LEU A 10 -31.70 21.67 -31.75
C LEU A 10 -31.58 21.33 -30.27
N GLY A 11 -32.67 20.91 -29.61
CA GLY A 11 -32.68 20.51 -28.21
C GLY A 11 -31.83 19.27 -27.94
N MET A 12 -31.97 18.22 -28.75
CA MET A 12 -31.16 16.98 -28.65
C MET A 12 -29.68 17.25 -28.90
N SER A 13 -29.36 18.12 -29.86
CA SER A 13 -27.96 18.50 -30.16
C SER A 13 -27.34 19.24 -28.98
N LEU A 14 -28.04 20.23 -28.41
CA LEU A 14 -27.57 20.98 -27.25
C LEU A 14 -27.41 20.07 -26.02
N ALA A 15 -28.39 19.20 -25.76
CA ALA A 15 -28.33 18.25 -24.65
C ALA A 15 -27.13 17.31 -24.77
N SER A 16 -26.87 16.82 -25.99
CA SER A 16 -25.73 15.93 -26.27
C SER A 16 -24.39 16.61 -26.04
N VAL A 17 -24.20 17.83 -26.57
CA VAL A 17 -22.97 18.60 -26.36
C VAL A 17 -22.76 18.93 -24.88
N THR A 18 -23.83 19.33 -24.19
CA THR A 18 -23.80 19.63 -22.75
C THR A 18 -23.42 18.39 -21.94
N ALA A 19 -24.00 17.23 -22.25
CA ALA A 19 -23.70 15.98 -21.56
C ALA A 19 -22.23 15.58 -21.74
N ILE A 20 -21.70 15.66 -22.97
CA ILE A 20 -20.29 15.35 -23.25
C ILE A 20 -19.37 16.33 -22.50
N GLY A 21 -19.68 17.63 -22.55
CA GLY A 21 -18.91 18.66 -21.84
C GLY A 21 -18.89 18.46 -20.33
N ALA A 22 -20.03 18.09 -19.74
CA ALA A 22 -20.14 17.77 -18.32
C ALA A 22 -19.27 16.56 -17.95
N ILE A 23 -19.36 15.47 -18.72
CA ILE A 23 -18.53 14.27 -18.49
C ILE A 23 -17.04 14.61 -18.61
N ALA A 24 -16.63 15.33 -19.65
CA ALA A 24 -15.24 15.74 -19.85
C ALA A 24 -14.71 16.58 -18.69
N SER A 25 -15.54 17.50 -18.17
CA SER A 25 -15.20 18.35 -17.03
C SER A 25 -15.04 17.54 -15.74
N LEU A 26 -15.95 16.59 -15.48
CA LEU A 26 -15.84 15.70 -14.33
C LEU A 26 -14.61 14.81 -14.39
N VAL A 27 -14.25 14.29 -15.58
CA VAL A 27 -13.04 13.50 -15.78
C VAL A 27 -11.78 14.35 -15.55
N ALA A 28 -11.75 15.58 -16.07
CA ALA A 28 -10.65 16.50 -15.84
C ALA A 28 -10.50 16.83 -14.35
N MET A 29 -11.60 17.14 -13.65
CA MET A 29 -11.61 17.37 -12.21
C MET A 29 -11.09 16.16 -11.44
N LYS A 30 -11.57 14.94 -11.74
CA LYS A 30 -11.07 13.71 -11.11
C LYS A 30 -9.55 13.55 -11.29
N LYS A 31 -9.03 13.83 -12.48
CA LYS A 31 -7.58 13.76 -12.74
C LYS A 31 -6.76 14.73 -11.90
N THR A 32 -7.34 15.83 -11.41
CA THR A 32 -6.65 16.73 -10.48
C THR A 32 -6.50 16.16 -9.07
N TRP A 33 -7.33 15.17 -8.71
CA TRP A 33 -7.25 14.45 -7.42
C TRP A 33 -6.44 13.15 -7.51
N ASP A 34 -6.09 12.70 -8.71
CA ASP A 34 -5.21 11.55 -8.89
C ASP A 34 -3.82 11.82 -8.29
N PRO A 35 -3.11 10.78 -7.83
CA PRO A 35 -1.77 10.95 -7.27
C PRO A 35 -0.85 11.61 -8.29
N LEU A 36 -0.08 12.60 -7.83
CA LEU A 36 0.88 13.33 -8.66
C LEU A 36 1.89 12.35 -9.29
N PRO A 37 2.38 12.62 -10.52
CA PRO A 37 3.39 11.78 -11.16
C PRO A 37 4.63 11.52 -10.28
N SER A 38 5.05 12.52 -9.49
CA SER A 38 6.14 12.39 -8.52
C SER A 38 5.87 11.36 -7.41
N VAL A 39 4.62 11.25 -6.97
CA VAL A 39 4.18 10.26 -5.98
C VAL A 39 4.15 8.85 -6.57
N VAL A 40 3.78 8.74 -7.85
CA VAL A 40 3.81 7.46 -8.59
C VAL A 40 5.24 7.02 -8.86
N SER A 41 6.15 7.93 -9.24
CA SER A 41 7.56 7.61 -9.48
C SER A 41 8.30 7.21 -8.20
N ALA A 42 7.87 7.69 -7.03
CA ALA A 42 8.35 7.24 -5.72
C ALA A 42 7.79 5.85 -5.30
N GLY A 43 7.22 5.09 -6.24
CA GLY A 43 6.56 3.81 -6.03
C GLY A 43 7.47 2.62 -5.72
N PHE A 44 8.79 2.80 -5.66
CA PHE A 44 9.74 1.78 -5.22
C PHE A 44 10.87 2.42 -4.43
N THR A 45 11.58 1.61 -3.65
CA THR A 45 12.80 2.00 -2.93
C THR A 45 13.78 0.82 -2.93
N THR A 46 15.06 1.11 -2.77
CA THR A 46 16.12 0.10 -2.69
C THR A 46 16.76 0.17 -1.33
N ILE A 47 16.86 -0.98 -0.67
CA ILE A 47 17.40 -1.10 0.68
C ILE A 47 18.54 -2.13 0.62
N ASP A 48 19.71 -1.74 1.10
CA ASP A 48 20.83 -2.67 1.23
C ASP A 48 20.66 -3.51 2.51
N VAL A 49 20.71 -4.83 2.35
CA VAL A 49 20.54 -5.82 3.41
C VAL A 49 21.79 -6.70 3.60
N ALA A 50 22.88 -6.41 2.88
CA ALA A 50 24.07 -7.27 2.85
C ALA A 50 24.69 -7.47 4.25
N ASN A 51 24.70 -6.41 5.07
CA ASN A 51 25.36 -6.41 6.38
C ASN A 51 24.42 -6.77 7.54
N MET A 52 23.20 -7.25 7.28
CA MET A 52 22.27 -7.62 8.34
C MET A 52 22.70 -8.91 9.04
N GLN A 53 22.65 -8.91 10.37
CA GLN A 53 22.89 -10.09 11.21
C GLN A 53 21.67 -11.01 11.25
N GLU A 54 21.87 -12.29 11.52
CA GLU A 54 20.74 -13.24 11.68
C GLU A 54 19.85 -12.82 12.86
N GLY A 55 18.54 -12.79 12.66
CA GLY A 55 17.57 -12.33 13.65
C GLY A 55 17.47 -10.81 13.80
N GLN A 56 18.23 -10.03 13.01
CA GLN A 56 18.22 -8.58 13.09
C GLN A 56 16.91 -8.00 12.52
N PHE A 57 16.24 -7.22 13.36
CA PHE A 57 15.13 -6.37 12.98
C PHE A 57 15.65 -4.98 12.59
N SER A 58 15.14 -4.42 11.51
CA SER A 58 15.41 -3.05 11.08
C SER A 58 14.14 -2.42 10.50
N THR A 59 14.00 -1.10 10.64
CA THR A 59 12.91 -0.34 10.05
C THR A 59 13.49 0.76 9.18
N VAL A 60 12.93 0.92 7.99
CA VAL A 60 13.24 2.00 7.05
C VAL A 60 11.97 2.78 6.73
N GLU A 61 12.12 4.04 6.34
CA GLU A 61 11.00 4.85 5.90
C GLU A 61 10.79 4.71 4.38
N TRP A 62 9.56 4.39 3.98
CA TRP A 62 9.15 4.41 2.57
C TRP A 62 7.77 5.05 2.44
N ARG A 63 7.67 6.12 1.63
CA ARG A 63 6.45 6.92 1.45
C ARG A 63 5.84 7.42 2.78
N GLY A 64 6.69 7.85 3.72
CA GLY A 64 6.27 8.31 5.05
C GLY A 64 5.73 7.22 5.96
N LYS A 65 5.91 5.94 5.60
CA LYS A 65 5.44 4.79 6.35
C LYS A 65 6.63 3.93 6.78
N PRO A 66 6.62 3.35 7.98
CA PRO A 66 7.65 2.41 8.40
C PRO A 66 7.48 1.09 7.65
N VAL A 67 8.56 0.61 7.03
CA VAL A 67 8.68 -0.72 6.45
C VAL A 67 9.72 -1.47 7.24
N TYR A 68 9.36 -2.61 7.82
CA TYR A 68 10.33 -3.42 8.53
C TYR A 68 11.00 -4.42 7.59
N ILE A 69 12.26 -4.71 7.88
CA ILE A 69 13.01 -5.82 7.30
C ILE A 69 13.54 -6.65 8.47
N LEU A 70 13.15 -7.91 8.50
CA LEU A 70 13.62 -8.89 9.46
C LEU A 70 14.43 -9.94 8.72
N LYS A 71 15.72 -10.09 9.07
CA LYS A 71 16.51 -11.23 8.61
C LYS A 71 16.21 -12.42 9.51
N ARG A 72 15.61 -13.46 8.95
CA ARG A 72 15.20 -14.66 9.70
C ARG A 72 16.41 -15.45 10.16
N SER A 73 16.29 -16.05 11.33
CA SER A 73 17.32 -16.96 11.82
C SER A 73 17.25 -18.29 11.06
N LYS A 74 18.38 -18.98 10.87
CA LYS A 74 18.41 -20.30 10.21
C LYS A 74 17.58 -21.38 10.93
N LYS A 75 17.24 -21.16 12.20
CA LYS A 75 16.45 -22.08 13.03
C LYS A 75 14.94 -21.90 12.81
N GLU A 76 14.51 -20.74 12.31
CA GLU A 76 13.11 -20.48 12.02
C GLU A 76 12.74 -21.10 10.67
N GLY A 77 11.59 -21.77 10.61
CA GLY A 77 11.07 -22.35 9.38
C GLY A 77 10.75 -21.27 8.32
N PHE A 78 10.83 -21.66 7.04
CA PHE A 78 10.51 -20.79 5.92
C PHE A 78 9.00 -20.74 5.67
N ASN A 79 8.43 -19.54 5.65
CA ASN A 79 7.02 -19.31 5.33
C ASN A 79 6.87 -18.83 3.88
N GLU A 80 6.47 -19.74 2.97
CA GLU A 80 6.33 -19.45 1.53
C GLU A 80 5.42 -18.26 1.19
N LYS A 81 4.50 -17.88 2.09
CA LYS A 81 3.55 -16.78 1.86
C LYS A 81 4.08 -15.41 2.30
N ARG A 82 5.14 -15.36 3.11
CA ARG A 82 5.58 -14.15 3.82
C ARG A 82 7.08 -13.89 3.71
N ASP A 83 7.84 -14.95 3.51
CA ASP A 83 9.29 -14.91 3.43
C ASP A 83 9.77 -14.97 1.99
N PHE A 84 10.93 -14.37 1.77
CA PHE A 84 11.64 -14.44 0.50
C PHE A 84 13.13 -14.70 0.76
N LYS A 85 13.82 -15.24 -0.25
CA LYS A 85 15.23 -15.61 -0.16
C LYS A 85 16.08 -14.64 -0.96
N ILE A 86 17.19 -14.21 -0.38
CA ILE A 86 18.29 -13.52 -1.08
C ILE A 86 19.55 -14.34 -0.81
N GLY A 87 20.01 -15.07 -1.82
CA GLY A 87 21.04 -16.10 -1.64
C GLY A 87 20.56 -17.18 -0.66
N GLU A 88 21.37 -17.47 0.36
CA GLU A 88 21.02 -18.40 1.44
C GLU A 88 20.26 -17.75 2.61
N SER A 89 20.13 -16.43 2.63
CA SER A 89 19.46 -15.70 3.70
C SER A 89 17.97 -15.58 3.45
N VAL A 90 17.18 -15.73 4.51
CA VAL A 90 15.72 -15.59 4.48
C VAL A 90 15.34 -14.25 5.12
N PHE A 91 14.42 -13.53 4.48
CA PHE A 91 13.95 -12.24 4.94
C PHE A 91 12.42 -12.19 4.95
N THR A 92 11.90 -11.41 5.88
CA THR A 92 10.48 -11.07 5.98
C THR A 92 10.36 -9.56 5.98
N THR A 93 9.40 -9.03 5.22
CA THR A 93 9.15 -7.58 5.15
C THR A 93 7.66 -7.29 5.06
N ALA A 94 7.23 -6.23 5.74
CA ALA A 94 5.92 -5.63 5.52
C ALA A 94 5.92 -4.17 5.98
N ILE A 95 4.84 -3.46 5.63
CA ILE A 95 4.58 -2.13 6.18
C ILE A 95 4.16 -2.31 7.65
N GLN A 96 4.91 -1.69 8.57
CA GLN A 96 4.71 -1.74 10.02
C GLN A 96 3.54 -0.83 10.44
N ILE A 97 2.37 -1.06 9.86
CA ILE A 97 1.14 -0.29 10.10
C ILE A 97 0.06 -1.27 10.52
N CYS A 98 -0.48 -1.04 11.71
CA CYS A 98 -1.59 -1.81 12.24
C CYS A 98 -2.81 -1.66 11.32
N THR A 99 -3.38 -2.79 10.90
CA THR A 99 -4.57 -2.84 10.03
C THR A 99 -5.85 -2.34 10.70
N HIS A 100 -5.82 -2.03 12.00
CA HIS A 100 -6.96 -1.42 12.69
C HIS A 100 -7.16 0.03 12.25
N LEU A 101 -6.32 0.96 12.74
CA LEU A 101 -6.40 2.39 12.46
C LEU A 101 -5.02 3.03 12.16
N GLY A 102 -4.02 2.20 11.88
CA GLY A 102 -2.76 2.68 11.32
C GLY A 102 -1.66 3.08 12.31
N CYS A 103 -1.81 2.81 13.61
CA CYS A 103 -0.70 2.94 14.56
C CYS A 103 0.50 2.07 14.15
N ILE A 104 1.70 2.42 14.58
CA ILE A 104 2.95 1.67 14.31
C ILE A 104 3.14 0.63 15.44
N PRO A 105 3.02 -0.69 15.16
CA PRO A 105 3.26 -1.71 16.18
C PRO A 105 4.74 -1.81 16.57
N THR A 106 5.04 -1.87 17.86
CA THR A 106 6.41 -2.01 18.37
C THR A 106 6.86 -3.46 18.25
N TYR A 107 8.04 -3.70 17.67
CA TYR A 107 8.64 -5.03 17.64
C TYR A 107 9.10 -5.44 19.05
N GLN A 108 8.78 -6.66 19.45
CA GLN A 108 9.13 -7.26 20.74
C GLN A 108 10.15 -8.37 20.49
N ASP A 109 11.40 -8.12 20.85
CA ASP A 109 12.52 -9.04 20.58
C ASP A 109 12.37 -10.40 21.27
N GLU A 110 11.79 -10.41 22.48
CA GLU A 110 11.59 -11.63 23.29
C GLU A 110 10.49 -12.52 22.71
N GLU A 111 9.38 -11.92 22.28
CA GLU A 111 8.23 -12.65 21.73
C GLU A 111 8.34 -12.89 20.22
N LYS A 112 9.35 -12.32 19.55
CA LYS A 112 9.52 -12.34 18.09
C LYS A 112 8.21 -11.97 17.39
N GLY A 113 7.64 -10.84 17.78
CA GLY A 113 6.34 -10.37 17.31
C GLY A 113 6.19 -8.86 17.43
N PHE A 114 4.99 -8.36 17.16
CA PHE A 114 4.67 -6.94 17.30
C PHE A 114 3.49 -6.71 18.24
N LEU A 115 3.59 -5.64 19.02
CA LEU A 115 2.52 -5.16 19.89
C LEU A 115 2.08 -3.76 19.44
N CYS A 116 0.80 -3.61 19.12
CA CYS A 116 0.22 -2.31 18.81
C CYS A 116 -0.13 -1.57 20.11
N PRO A 117 0.50 -0.41 20.40
CA PRO A 117 0.32 0.28 21.68
C PRO A 117 -1.06 0.91 21.85
N CYS A 118 -1.83 1.07 20.76
CA CYS A 118 -3.10 1.80 20.80
C CYS A 118 -4.22 1.02 21.53
N HIS A 119 -4.37 -0.28 21.25
CA HIS A 119 -5.42 -1.11 21.85
C HIS A 119 -4.95 -2.55 22.12
N GLY A 120 -3.63 -2.81 22.10
CA GLY A 120 -3.05 -4.10 22.45
C GLY A 120 -3.07 -5.18 21.37
N GLY A 121 -3.39 -4.84 20.12
CA GLY A 121 -3.37 -5.82 19.02
C GLY A 121 -1.99 -6.46 18.84
N ARG A 122 -1.94 -7.78 18.66
CA ARG A 122 -0.68 -8.55 18.60
C ARG A 122 -0.49 -9.18 17.24
N PHE A 123 0.75 -9.22 16.78
CA PHE A 123 1.11 -9.80 15.49
C PHE A 123 2.35 -10.68 15.62
N THR A 124 2.45 -11.73 14.80
CA THR A 124 3.69 -12.49 14.65
C THR A 124 4.77 -11.66 13.94
N ALA A 125 6.03 -12.09 13.98
CA ALA A 125 7.11 -11.51 13.16
C ALA A 125 6.79 -11.45 11.66
N ASP A 126 5.88 -12.31 11.17
CA ASP A 126 5.43 -12.35 9.77
C ASP A 126 4.23 -11.42 9.50
N GLY A 127 3.80 -10.65 10.50
CA GLY A 127 2.69 -9.70 10.41
C GLY A 127 1.31 -10.34 10.46
N VAL A 128 1.17 -11.57 10.96
CA VAL A 128 -0.14 -12.22 11.14
C VAL A 128 -0.75 -11.74 12.45
N ASN A 129 -1.96 -11.18 12.40
CA ASN A 129 -2.69 -10.80 13.61
C ASN A 129 -3.09 -12.05 14.41
N ILE A 130 -2.83 -12.02 15.72
CA ILE A 130 -3.12 -13.13 16.65
C ILE A 130 -3.93 -12.68 17.87
N ALA A 131 -4.12 -11.37 18.04
CA ALA A 131 -4.99 -10.76 19.06
C ALA A 131 -5.39 -9.34 18.64
#